data_AF-A0A6A1WVF5-F1
#
_entry.id   AF-A0A6A1WVF5-F1
#
_cell.length_a   1.000
_cell.length_b   1.000
_cell.length_c   1.000
_cell.angle_alpha   90.00
_cell.angle_beta   90.00
_cell.angle_gamma   90.00
#
_symmetry.space_group_name_H-M   'P 1'
#
loop_
_entity.id
_entity.type
_entity.pdbx_description
1 polymer ?
#
loop_
_entity_poly.entity_id
_entity_poly.type
_entity_poly.pdbx_seq_one_letter_code
_entity_poly.pdbx_strand_id
1 'polypeptide(L)'
;MAETASGGEETTAPPNKQVVREPSPSLMAEDIRRTALESTRSVRDLVSHYRSYEDAFFNKITEKLMIVREHPAATLGVAGTAAFLLLPGPRRFLFRQTLNRLRSEESRVVRAEKNIKDFDLSVDLMVKESKKLLERAASAEAEMLDGRDRLRVSGKEIRRLKKSVCGVEAQAAVC
;
A
#
# COMPACT_ATOMS: atom_id res chain seq x y z
N MET A 1 55.60 21.73 -79.14
CA MET A 1 54.54 22.25 -80.02
C MET A 1 53.34 22.58 -79.15
N ALA A 2 52.90 23.85 -79.18
CA ALA A 2 51.63 24.47 -78.71
C ALA A 2 51.25 24.28 -77.21
N GLU A 3 51.28 25.33 -76.38
CA GLU A 3 50.18 26.30 -76.08
C GLU A 3 49.05 25.67 -75.22
N THR A 4 48.42 26.26 -74.19
CA THR A 4 48.35 27.62 -73.64
C THR A 4 47.61 27.56 -72.28
N ALA A 5 47.70 28.66 -71.55
CA ALA A 5 47.17 28.94 -70.22
C ALA A 5 45.64 28.86 -70.03
N SER A 6 45.21 28.71 -68.78
CA SER A 6 44.09 29.41 -68.10
C SER A 6 43.89 28.70 -66.73
N GLY A 7 44.09 29.29 -65.56
CA GLY A 7 43.41 30.47 -65.03
C GLY A 7 42.33 30.01 -64.03
N GLY A 8 42.40 30.45 -62.76
CA GLY A 8 41.23 30.42 -61.86
C GLY A 8 41.43 29.83 -60.45
N GLU A 9 41.83 30.71 -59.54
CA GLU A 9 41.26 30.91 -58.18
C GLU A 9 41.15 29.76 -57.17
N GLU A 10 42.03 29.89 -56.18
CA GLU A 10 41.90 29.44 -54.80
C GLU A 10 40.73 30.17 -54.10
N THR A 11 39.78 29.45 -53.54
CA THR A 11 38.93 29.95 -52.44
C THR A 11 38.66 28.83 -51.45
N THR A 12 39.31 28.98 -50.31
CA THR A 12 39.20 28.22 -49.07
C THR A 12 38.01 28.73 -48.25
N ALA A 13 37.08 27.84 -47.85
CA ALA A 13 36.21 28.04 -46.68
C ALA A 13 35.56 26.71 -46.21
N PRO A 14 35.28 26.54 -44.90
CA PRO A 14 35.45 25.24 -44.21
C PRO A 14 34.10 24.65 -43.70
N PRO A 15 34.10 23.63 -42.81
CA PRO A 15 33.19 22.49 -42.88
C PRO A 15 31.74 22.78 -42.44
N ASN A 16 30.81 22.10 -43.10
CA ASN A 16 29.37 22.08 -42.83
C ASN A 16 29.07 21.65 -41.38
N LYS A 17 28.80 22.64 -40.52
CA LYS A 17 28.29 22.41 -39.17
C LYS A 17 26.84 21.95 -39.29
N GLN A 18 26.60 20.67 -38.99
CA GLN A 18 25.27 20.19 -38.61
C GLN A 18 24.79 21.00 -37.41
N VAL A 19 23.95 21.99 -37.69
CA VAL A 19 23.09 22.62 -36.68
C VAL A 19 22.03 21.59 -36.36
N VAL A 20 22.25 20.83 -35.28
CA VAL A 20 21.17 20.17 -34.53
C VAL A 20 20.22 21.28 -34.11
N ARG A 21 19.17 21.50 -34.90
CA ARG A 21 18.05 22.36 -34.54
C ARG A 21 17.36 21.65 -33.39
N GLU A 22 17.56 22.16 -32.17
CA GLU A 22 16.70 21.78 -31.06
C GLU A 22 15.23 22.09 -31.46
N PRO A 23 14.34 21.09 -31.44
CA PRO A 23 12.96 21.29 -31.82
C PRO A 23 12.29 22.21 -30.81
N SER A 24 11.67 23.28 -31.30
CA SER A 24 10.96 24.26 -30.48
C SER A 24 9.93 23.56 -29.58
N PRO A 25 9.76 23.98 -28.30
CA PRO A 25 8.93 23.28 -27.32
C PRO A 25 7.45 23.15 -27.73
N SER A 26 6.97 23.99 -28.65
CA SER A 26 5.64 23.91 -29.24
C SER A 26 5.44 22.70 -30.16
N LEU A 27 6.49 22.24 -30.84
CA LEU A 27 6.41 21.15 -31.82
C LEU A 27 6.34 19.79 -31.10
N MET A 28 7.12 19.63 -30.03
CA MET A 28 7.06 18.45 -29.16
C MET A 28 5.71 18.33 -28.44
N ALA A 29 5.11 19.45 -28.05
CA ALA A 29 3.77 19.46 -27.43
C ALA A 29 2.68 18.98 -28.40
N GLU A 30 2.77 19.34 -29.68
CA GLU A 30 1.85 18.87 -30.72
C GLU A 30 2.08 17.38 -31.07
N ASP A 31 3.32 16.89 -31.08
CA ASP A 31 3.59 15.46 -31.28
C ASP A 31 3.13 14.59 -30.09
N ILE A 32 3.30 15.09 -28.86
CA ILE A 32 2.73 14.44 -27.66
C ILE A 32 1.19 14.41 -27.75
N ARG A 33 0.57 15.49 -28.23
CA ARG A 33 -0.89 15.52 -28.45
C ARG A 33 -1.32 14.55 -29.54
N ARG A 34 -0.57 14.42 -30.62
CA ARG A 34 -0.87 13.49 -31.73
C ARG A 34 -0.74 12.05 -31.28
N THR A 35 0.34 11.68 -30.61
CA THR A 35 0.55 10.34 -30.06
C THR A 35 -0.49 9.99 -28.98
N ALA A 36 -0.88 10.94 -28.13
CA ALA A 36 -1.99 10.76 -27.20
C ALA A 36 -3.34 10.60 -27.91
N LEU A 37 -3.60 11.36 -28.98
CA LEU A 37 -4.81 11.22 -29.80
C LEU A 37 -4.87 9.88 -30.54
N GLU A 38 -3.75 9.41 -31.06
CA GLU A 38 -3.64 8.09 -31.73
C GLU A 38 -3.81 6.94 -30.74
N SER A 39 -3.18 7.04 -29.56
CA SER A 39 -3.36 6.07 -28.48
C SER A 39 -4.82 6.03 -28.00
N THR A 40 -5.46 7.18 -27.79
CA THR A 40 -6.87 7.23 -27.38
C THR A 40 -7.84 6.74 -28.46
N ARG A 41 -7.53 6.95 -29.76
CA ARG A 41 -8.30 6.39 -30.87
C ARG A 41 -8.17 4.87 -30.94
N SER A 42 -6.95 4.33 -30.88
CA SER A 42 -6.74 2.87 -30.90
C SER A 42 -7.42 2.16 -29.73
N VAL A 43 -7.39 2.75 -28.53
CA VAL A 43 -8.13 2.23 -27.36
C VAL A 43 -9.64 2.28 -27.62
N ARG A 44 -10.14 3.36 -28.23
CA ARG A 44 -11.57 3.50 -28.55
C ARG A 44 -12.01 2.47 -29.61
N ASP A 45 -11.17 2.20 -30.61
CA ASP A 45 -11.44 1.22 -31.65
C ASP A 45 -11.41 -0.21 -31.10
N LEU A 46 -10.46 -0.54 -30.23
CA LEU A 46 -10.46 -1.84 -29.53
C LEU A 46 -11.71 -2.02 -28.67
N VAL A 47 -12.14 -0.97 -27.98
CA VAL A 47 -13.36 -0.99 -27.16
C VAL A 47 -14.61 -1.14 -28.04
N SER A 48 -14.66 -0.52 -29.22
CA SER A 48 -15.81 -0.63 -30.13
C SER A 48 -15.88 -2.03 -30.76
N HIS A 49 -14.75 -2.59 -31.19
CA HIS A 49 -14.66 -3.96 -31.70
C HIS A 49 -15.07 -4.97 -30.64
N TYR A 50 -14.55 -4.83 -29.41
CA TYR A 50 -14.89 -5.70 -28.30
C TYR A 50 -16.40 -5.61 -27.97
N ARG A 51 -16.96 -4.40 -27.95
CA ARG A 51 -18.38 -4.17 -27.71
C ARG A 51 -19.28 -4.84 -28.75
N SER A 52 -18.87 -4.86 -30.02
CA SER A 52 -19.63 -5.54 -31.09
C SER A 52 -19.69 -7.06 -30.89
N TYR A 53 -18.57 -7.70 -30.53
CA TYR A 53 -18.54 -9.14 -30.21
C TYR A 53 -19.38 -9.46 -28.98
N GLU A 54 -19.29 -8.62 -27.97
CA GLU A 54 -20.06 -8.72 -26.75
C GLU A 54 -21.56 -8.65 -27.04
N ASP A 55 -22.03 -7.63 -27.76
CA ASP A 55 -23.46 -7.46 -28.06
C ASP A 55 -24.01 -8.62 -28.92
N ALA A 56 -23.23 -9.15 -29.87
CA ALA A 56 -23.62 -10.30 -30.68
C ALA A 56 -23.78 -11.59 -29.85
N PHE A 57 -22.91 -11.81 -28.86
CA PHE A 57 -22.98 -12.97 -27.97
C PHE A 57 -24.22 -12.92 -27.07
N PHE A 58 -24.48 -11.76 -26.47
CA PHE A 58 -25.63 -11.58 -25.59
C PHE A 58 -26.96 -11.61 -26.34
N ASN A 59 -27.01 -11.10 -27.57
CA ASN A 59 -28.20 -11.21 -28.43
C ASN A 59 -28.55 -12.66 -28.78
N LYS A 60 -27.55 -13.54 -28.98
CA LYS A 60 -27.80 -14.97 -29.19
C LYS A 60 -28.34 -15.67 -27.93
N ILE A 61 -27.91 -15.22 -26.75
CA ILE A 61 -28.40 -15.77 -25.48
C ILE A 61 -29.84 -15.31 -25.24
N THR A 62 -30.17 -14.05 -25.51
CA THR A 62 -31.55 -13.54 -25.35
C THR A 62 -32.51 -14.18 -26.34
N GLU A 63 -32.09 -14.41 -27.59
CA GLU A 63 -32.86 -15.15 -28.59
C GLU A 63 -33.20 -16.56 -28.09
N LYS A 64 -32.22 -17.28 -27.54
CA LYS A 64 -32.43 -18.62 -26.96
C LYS A 64 -33.27 -18.59 -25.69
N LEU A 65 -33.18 -17.53 -24.88
CA LEU A 65 -33.95 -17.38 -23.65
C LEU A 65 -35.43 -17.06 -23.92
N MET A 66 -35.74 -16.36 -25.02
CA MET A 66 -37.11 -16.13 -25.48
C MET A 66 -37.82 -17.42 -25.90
N ILE A 67 -37.08 -18.43 -26.38
CA ILE A 67 -37.60 -19.75 -26.76
C ILE A 67 -37.93 -20.62 -25.53
N VAL A 68 -37.27 -20.42 -24.40
CA VAL A 68 -37.44 -21.21 -23.14
C VAL A 68 -38.68 -20.78 -22.32
N ARG A 69 -39.47 -19.82 -22.81
CA ARG A 69 -40.67 -19.29 -22.14
C ARG A 69 -41.79 -20.32 -21.93
N GLU A 70 -41.66 -21.54 -22.46
CA GLU A 70 -42.62 -22.64 -22.32
C GLU A 70 -42.69 -23.25 -20.90
N HIS A 71 -41.79 -22.89 -19.97
CA HIS A 71 -41.77 -23.41 -18.59
C HIS A 71 -41.70 -22.31 -17.50
N PRO A 72 -42.82 -21.64 -17.17
CA PRO A 72 -42.85 -20.39 -16.40
C PRO A 72 -42.35 -20.47 -14.94
N ALA A 73 -42.39 -21.64 -14.31
CA ALA A 73 -42.09 -21.79 -12.88
C ALA A 73 -40.59 -21.80 -12.55
N ALA A 74 -39.73 -22.31 -13.45
CA ALA A 74 -38.27 -22.33 -13.26
C ALA A 74 -37.57 -21.12 -13.91
N THR A 75 -38.24 -20.46 -14.87
CA THR A 75 -37.68 -19.34 -15.64
C THR A 75 -37.51 -18.04 -14.86
N LEU A 76 -38.25 -17.79 -13.77
CA LEU A 76 -38.14 -16.50 -13.08
C LEU A 76 -36.74 -16.26 -12.48
N GLY A 77 -36.11 -17.31 -11.92
CA GLY A 77 -34.75 -17.22 -11.40
C GLY A 77 -33.68 -17.15 -12.51
N VAL A 78 -33.83 -17.97 -13.55
CA VAL A 78 -32.89 -18.00 -14.68
C VAL A 78 -32.98 -16.72 -15.52
N ALA A 79 -34.19 -16.21 -15.77
CA ALA A 79 -34.40 -14.96 -16.48
C ALA A 79 -33.95 -13.75 -15.65
N GLY A 80 -34.12 -13.78 -14.33
CA GLY A 80 -33.64 -12.70 -13.45
C GLY A 80 -32.12 -12.59 -13.41
N THR A 81 -31.42 -13.73 -13.27
CA THR A 81 -29.94 -13.75 -13.31
C THR A 81 -29.39 -13.43 -14.70
N ALA A 82 -30.04 -13.91 -15.77
CA ALA A 82 -29.72 -13.54 -17.14
C ALA A 82 -29.92 -12.03 -17.39
N ALA A 83 -31.05 -11.45 -16.95
CA ALA A 83 -31.32 -10.02 -17.05
C ALA A 83 -30.28 -9.18 -16.30
N PHE A 84 -29.85 -9.63 -15.12
CA PHE A 84 -28.79 -8.96 -14.36
C PHE A 84 -27.42 -9.02 -15.05
N LEU A 85 -27.09 -10.11 -15.73
CA LEU A 85 -25.87 -10.23 -16.55
C LEU A 85 -25.93 -9.37 -17.83
N LEU A 86 -27.12 -9.18 -18.39
CA LEU A 86 -27.37 -8.42 -19.62
C LEU A 86 -27.35 -6.90 -19.41
N LEU A 87 -27.66 -6.42 -18.21
CA LEU A 87 -27.65 -5.00 -17.91
C LEU A 87 -26.20 -4.43 -17.97
N PRO A 88 -25.97 -3.29 -18.67
CA PRO A 88 -24.62 -2.76 -18.89
C PRO A 88 -23.93 -2.26 -17.61
N GLY A 89 -24.70 -1.90 -16.57
CA GLY A 89 -24.20 -1.49 -15.26
C GLY A 89 -23.55 -2.62 -14.46
N PRO A 90 -24.31 -3.66 -14.04
CA PRO A 90 -23.78 -4.78 -13.27
C PRO A 90 -22.68 -5.54 -14.02
N ARG A 91 -22.77 -5.64 -15.35
CA ARG A 91 -21.68 -6.18 -16.19
C ARG A 91 -20.36 -5.46 -15.94
N ARG A 92 -20.32 -4.13 -16.06
CA ARG A 92 -19.11 -3.33 -15.88
C ARG A 92 -18.60 -3.36 -14.43
N PHE A 93 -19.52 -3.46 -13.48
CA PHE A 93 -19.21 -3.64 -12.06
C PHE A 93 -18.52 -4.99 -11.80
N LEU A 94 -19.05 -6.08 -12.34
CA LEU A 94 -18.46 -7.41 -12.21
C LEU A 94 -17.07 -7.46 -12.84
N PHE A 95 -16.89 -6.96 -14.07
CA PHE A 95 -15.57 -6.96 -14.71
C PHE A 95 -14.52 -6.16 -13.95
N ARG A 96 -14.88 -5.00 -13.38
CA ARG A 96 -13.95 -4.20 -12.57
C ARG A 96 -13.61 -4.86 -11.24
N GLN A 97 -14.57 -5.54 -10.63
CA GLN A 97 -14.38 -6.13 -9.30
C GLN A 97 -13.70 -7.50 -9.35
N THR A 98 -14.01 -8.34 -10.35
CA THR A 98 -13.47 -9.69 -10.45
C THR A 98 -12.07 -9.69 -11.06
N LEU A 99 -11.82 -8.92 -12.13
CA LEU A 99 -10.51 -8.90 -12.78
C LEU A 99 -9.44 -8.23 -11.91
N ASN A 100 -9.78 -7.20 -11.12
CA ASN A 100 -8.83 -6.59 -10.18
C ASN A 100 -8.42 -7.55 -9.05
N ARG A 101 -9.32 -8.45 -8.63
CA ARG A 101 -9.03 -9.46 -7.60
C ARG A 101 -8.21 -10.63 -8.15
N LEU A 102 -8.38 -10.95 -9.44
CA LEU A 102 -7.74 -12.09 -10.10
C LEU A 102 -6.39 -11.74 -10.75
N ARG A 103 -6.08 -10.45 -10.97
CA ARG A 103 -4.91 -10.06 -11.78
C ARG A 103 -3.55 -10.05 -11.08
N SER A 104 -3.45 -10.17 -9.76
CA SER A 104 -2.13 -9.96 -9.14
C SER A 104 -1.96 -10.74 -7.85
N GLU A 105 -1.52 -11.99 -7.99
CA GLU A 105 -0.85 -12.72 -6.91
C GLU A 105 0.31 -11.89 -6.34
N GLU A 106 1.04 -11.19 -7.21
CA GLU A 106 2.13 -10.28 -6.86
C GLU A 106 1.68 -9.15 -5.91
N SER A 107 0.50 -8.54 -6.11
CA SER A 107 -0.03 -7.49 -5.24
C SER A 107 -0.35 -7.99 -3.83
N ARG A 108 -0.70 -9.27 -3.69
CA ARG A 108 -0.97 -9.88 -2.38
C ARG A 108 0.34 -10.15 -1.63
N VAL A 109 1.37 -10.58 -2.34
CA VAL A 109 2.72 -10.78 -1.79
C VAL A 109 3.33 -9.44 -1.37
N VAL A 110 3.30 -8.42 -2.23
CA VAL A 110 3.80 -7.08 -1.92
C VAL A 110 3.07 -6.46 -0.71
N ARG A 111 1.75 -6.67 -0.61
CA ARG A 111 0.98 -6.22 0.56
C ARG A 111 1.38 -6.99 1.83
N ALA A 112 1.58 -8.31 1.74
CA ALA A 112 2.03 -9.11 2.87
C ALA A 112 3.43 -8.72 3.34
N GLU A 113 4.37 -8.51 2.42
CA GLU A 113 5.73 -8.06 2.73
C GLU A 113 5.75 -6.70 3.41
N LYS A 114 4.91 -5.76 2.94
CA LYS A 114 4.76 -4.46 3.61
C LYS A 114 4.26 -4.63 5.04
N ASN A 115 3.21 -5.43 5.24
CA ASN A 115 2.67 -5.66 6.57
C ASN A 115 3.70 -6.31 7.49
N ILE A 116 4.50 -7.28 7.00
CA ILE A 116 5.56 -7.92 7.78
C ILE A 116 6.60 -6.88 8.23
N LYS A 117 7.03 -5.98 7.34
CA LYS A 117 7.98 -4.90 7.66
C LYS A 117 7.40 -3.92 8.68
N ASP A 118 6.14 -3.55 8.52
CA ASP A 118 5.44 -2.65 9.47
C ASP A 118 5.32 -3.31 10.85
N PHE A 119 5.02 -4.62 10.91
CA PHE A 119 4.96 -5.38 12.17
C PHE A 119 6.33 -5.54 12.83
N ASP A 120 7.38 -5.82 12.05
CA ASP A 120 8.75 -5.96 12.56
C ASP A 120 9.21 -4.70 13.30
N LEU A 121 8.99 -3.53 12.70
CA LEU A 121 9.28 -2.25 13.33
C LEU A 121 8.46 -2.03 14.61
N SER A 122 7.18 -2.41 14.61
CA SER A 122 6.33 -2.26 15.79
C SER A 122 6.74 -3.19 16.94
N VAL A 123 7.13 -4.43 16.62
CA VAL A 123 7.59 -5.41 17.63
C VAL A 123 8.91 -4.95 18.22
N ASP A 124 9.83 -4.45 17.40
CA ASP A 124 11.12 -3.92 17.85
C ASP A 124 10.96 -2.76 18.85
N LEU A 125 10.03 -1.85 18.57
CA LEU A 125 9.70 -0.76 19.50
C LEU A 125 9.11 -1.29 20.81
N MET A 126 8.15 -2.21 20.72
CA MET A 126 7.52 -2.82 21.89
C MET A 126 8.53 -3.58 22.76
N VAL A 127 9.47 -4.31 22.15
CA VAL A 127 10.52 -5.03 22.87
C VAL A 127 11.43 -4.04 23.61
N LYS A 128 11.79 -2.91 22.99
CA LYS A 128 12.59 -1.86 23.65
C LYS A 128 11.85 -1.21 24.82
N GLU A 129 10.57 -0.92 24.65
CA GLU A 129 9.74 -0.34 25.72
C GLU A 129 9.53 -1.33 26.87
N SER A 130 9.26 -2.60 26.57
CA SER A 130 9.09 -3.64 27.59
C SER A 130 10.34 -3.83 28.45
N LYS A 131 11.54 -3.82 27.84
CA LYS A 131 12.82 -3.87 28.58
C LYS A 131 12.96 -2.70 29.56
N LYS A 132 12.66 -1.48 29.11
CA LYS A 132 12.71 -0.29 29.98
C LYS A 132 11.72 -0.38 31.14
N LEU A 133 10.53 -0.92 30.90
CA LEU A 133 9.53 -1.11 31.95
C LEU A 133 9.96 -2.19 32.95
N LEU A 134 10.56 -3.28 32.47
CA LEU A 134 11.06 -4.36 33.32
C LEU A 134 12.21 -3.86 34.20
N GLU A 135 13.17 -3.10 33.64
CA GLU A 135 14.25 -2.48 34.42
C GLU A 135 13.72 -1.56 35.53
N ARG A 136 12.73 -0.72 35.22
CA ARG A 136 12.10 0.16 36.22
C ARG A 136 11.34 -0.63 37.29
N ALA A 137 10.63 -1.67 36.91
CA ALA A 137 9.91 -2.54 37.83
C ALA A 137 10.88 -3.28 38.76
N ALA A 138 11.98 -3.82 38.22
CA ALA A 138 13.01 -4.51 38.99
C ALA A 138 13.71 -3.57 39.99
N SER A 139 14.03 -2.34 39.58
CA SER A 139 14.58 -1.33 40.49
C SER A 139 13.59 -0.95 41.59
N ALA A 140 12.32 -0.75 41.25
CA ALA A 140 11.28 -0.46 42.24
C ALA A 140 11.07 -1.62 43.23
N GLU A 141 11.15 -2.87 42.76
CA GLU A 141 11.09 -4.05 43.63
C GLU A 141 12.26 -4.08 44.60
N ALA A 142 13.49 -3.83 44.12
CA ALA A 142 14.68 -3.79 44.96
C ALA A 142 14.56 -2.69 46.05
N GLU A 143 14.10 -1.49 45.68
CA GLU A 143 13.86 -0.38 46.63
C GLU A 143 12.76 -0.72 47.65
N MET A 144 11.68 -1.39 47.24
CA MET A 144 10.63 -1.83 48.16
C MET A 144 11.14 -2.87 49.16
N LEU A 145 11.97 -3.81 48.73
CA LEU A 145 12.56 -4.82 49.60
C LEU A 145 13.52 -4.19 50.61
N ASP A 146 14.38 -3.27 50.17
CA ASP A 146 15.27 -2.51 51.07
C ASP A 146 14.46 -1.67 52.07
N GLY A 147 13.44 -0.94 51.60
CA GLY A 147 12.55 -0.16 52.45
C GLY A 147 11.85 -1.02 53.50
N ARG A 148 11.37 -2.21 53.13
CA ARG A 148 10.78 -3.19 54.05
C ARG A 148 11.78 -3.64 55.13
N ASP A 149 13.02 -3.91 54.74
CA ASP A 149 14.04 -4.33 55.71
C ASP A 149 14.44 -3.21 56.67
N ARG A 150 14.56 -1.96 56.19
CA ARG A 150 14.77 -0.78 57.05
C ARG A 150 13.65 -0.63 58.08
N LEU A 151 12.39 -0.72 57.65
CA LEU A 151 11.24 -0.66 58.55
C LEU A 151 11.26 -1.78 59.60
N ARG A 152 11.68 -2.98 59.19
CA ARG A 152 11.81 -4.13 60.11
C ARG A 152 12.90 -3.92 61.15
N VAL A 153 14.02 -3.29 60.78
CA VAL A 153 15.10 -2.92 61.71
C VAL A 153 14.61 -1.85 62.70
N SER A 154 14.09 -0.72 62.22
CA SER A 154 13.57 0.34 63.08
C SER A 154 12.44 -0.14 63.99
N GLY A 155 11.56 -1.02 63.51
CA GLY A 155 10.51 -1.64 64.33
C GLY A 155 11.05 -2.52 65.47
N LYS A 156 12.20 -3.18 65.27
CA LYS A 156 12.89 -3.92 66.34
C LYS A 156 13.48 -2.97 67.39
N GLU A 157 14.06 -1.86 66.96
CA GLU A 157 14.62 -0.84 67.85
C GLU A 157 13.55 -0.20 68.72
N ILE A 158 12.42 0.23 68.13
CA ILE A 158 11.27 0.77 68.88
C ILE A 158 10.75 -0.25 69.90
N ARG A 159 10.66 -1.53 69.52
CA ARG A 159 10.21 -2.59 70.44
C ARG A 159 11.19 -2.80 71.60
N ARG A 160 12.50 -2.68 71.35
CA ARG A 160 13.54 -2.76 72.40
C ARG A 160 13.43 -1.56 73.35
N LEU A 161 13.35 -0.34 72.82
CA LEU A 161 13.15 0.89 73.59
C LEU A 161 11.88 0.85 74.44
N LYS A 162 10.76 0.38 73.88
CA LYS A 162 9.52 0.19 74.63
C LYS A 162 9.70 -0.77 75.80
N LYS A 163 10.39 -1.90 75.59
CA LYS A 163 10.65 -2.88 76.66
C LYS A 163 11.54 -2.30 77.76
N SER A 164 12.58 -1.54 77.40
CA SER A 164 13.44 -0.91 78.40
C SER A 164 12.70 0.15 79.21
N VAL A 165 11.89 0.99 78.57
CA VAL A 165 11.08 2.01 79.28
C VAL A 165 10.07 1.35 80.23
N CYS A 166 9.33 0.34 79.76
CA CYS A 166 8.38 -0.39 80.60
C CYS A 166 9.05 -1.08 81.80
N GLY A 167 10.27 -1.60 81.63
CA GLY A 167 11.06 -2.14 82.73
C GLY A 167 11.45 -1.08 83.78
N VAL A 168 11.86 0.11 83.33
CA VAL A 168 12.18 1.25 84.22
C VAL A 168 10.93 1.75 84.96
N GLU A 169 9.80 1.88 84.27
CA GLU A 169 8.52 2.26 84.89
C GLU A 169 8.07 1.26 85.96
N ALA A 170 8.17 -0.05 85.67
CA ALA A 170 7.84 -1.09 86.65
C ALA A 170 8.76 -1.06 87.88
N GLN A 171 10.04 -0.74 87.70
CA GLN A 171 10.99 -0.61 88.81
C GLN A 171 10.76 0.67 89.63
N ALA A 172 10.37 1.77 88.98
CA ALA A 172 10.03 3.02 89.64
C ALA A 172 8.69 2.96 90.41
N ALA A 173 7.73 2.14 89.97
CA ALA A 173 6.43 1.96 90.65
C ALA A 173 6.50 1.06 91.92
N VAL A 174 7.64 0.39 92.15
CA VAL A 174 7.87 -0.49 93.32
C VAL A 174 8.65 0.21 94.43
N CYS A 175 9.23 1.38 94.15
CA CYS A 175 9.83 2.27 95.16
C CYS A 175 8.79 3.24 95.72
#